data_AF-A0A2G5V1R1-F1
#
_entry.id   AF-A0A2G5V1R1-F1
#
_cell.length_a   1.000
_cell.length_b   1.000
_cell.length_c   1.000
_cell.angle_alpha   90.00
_cell.angle_beta   90.00
_cell.angle_gamma   90.00
#
_symmetry.space_group_name_H-M   'P 1'
#
loop_
_entity.id
_entity.type
_entity.pdbx_description
1 polymer ?
#
loop_
_entity_poly.entity_id
_entity_poly.type
_entity_poly.pdbx_seq_one_letter_code
_entity_poly.pdbx_strand_id
1 'polypeptide(L)'
;MQTEWVDTFGNPVVYIFGVSSDEGKSDARAGYGIDWGPVESKKIGAVAFGEKTELRALLTAIWVAIKEASECKIPSIVIRHRSRKLDEALKRDRGSLENSKDDDEDLFAAIQKIINILPVSIEKTNAIRMFDVAAQRARRTIGQHSTACNPYTNHQFEEGYRIVDIHGACNDGSPNARAGYGVYWGEGNLFHVVSLSF
;
A
#
# COMPACT_ATOMS: atom_id res chain seq x y z
N MET A 1 -27.15 -7.61 -4.65
CA MET A 1 -26.02 -8.49 -4.29
C MET A 1 -25.02 -7.65 -3.54
N GLN A 2 -24.72 -8.00 -2.30
CA GLN A 2 -23.68 -7.33 -1.52
C GLN A 2 -22.35 -7.92 -1.94
N THR A 3 -21.50 -7.13 -2.59
CA THR A 3 -20.15 -7.56 -3.00
C THR A 3 -19.17 -7.13 -1.92
N GLU A 4 -18.04 -7.82 -1.77
CA GLU A 4 -17.00 -7.44 -0.78
C GLU A 4 -16.44 -6.02 -1.01
N TRP A 5 -16.68 -5.46 -2.20
CA TRP A 5 -16.29 -4.13 -2.69
C TRP A 5 -17.34 -3.03 -2.50
N VAL A 6 -18.50 -3.35 -1.93
CA VAL A 6 -19.59 -2.39 -1.72
C VAL A 6 -20.26 -2.66 -0.37
N ASP A 7 -20.46 -1.63 0.44
CA ASP A 7 -21.10 -1.77 1.76
C ASP A 7 -22.63 -1.97 1.65
N THR A 8 -23.32 -2.00 2.80
CA THR A 8 -24.80 -2.10 2.85
C THR A 8 -25.54 -0.92 2.22
N PHE A 9 -24.87 0.22 2.06
CA PHE A 9 -25.44 1.49 1.58
C PHE A 9 -25.07 1.79 0.12
N GLY A 10 -24.30 0.91 -0.54
CA GLY A 10 -23.84 1.13 -1.91
C GLY A 10 -22.53 1.91 -2.00
N ASN A 11 -21.84 2.16 -0.88
CA ASN A 11 -20.56 2.87 -0.89
C ASN A 11 -19.43 1.93 -1.30
N PRO A 12 -18.51 2.37 -2.18
CA PRO A 12 -17.29 1.63 -2.50
C PRO A 12 -16.48 1.31 -1.25
N VAL A 13 -16.02 0.06 -1.16
CA VAL A 13 -15.13 -0.44 -0.10
C VAL A 13 -13.72 -0.55 -0.67
N VAL A 14 -12.76 0.02 0.06
CA VAL A 14 -11.35 0.08 -0.28
C VAL A 14 -10.53 -0.63 0.78
N TYR A 15 -9.60 -1.48 0.38
CA TYR A 15 -8.73 -2.21 1.32
C TYR A 15 -7.33 -1.61 1.31
N ILE A 16 -6.87 -1.17 2.48
CA ILE A 16 -5.53 -0.59 2.61
C ILE A 16 -4.57 -1.51 3.34
N PHE A 17 -3.30 -1.43 2.96
CA PHE A 17 -2.21 -2.11 3.64
C PHE A 17 -0.99 -1.20 3.73
N GLY A 18 -0.33 -1.20 4.87
CA GLY A 18 0.94 -0.52 5.08
C GLY A 18 1.95 -1.48 5.67
N VAL A 19 3.21 -1.31 5.28
CA VAL A 19 4.33 -2.12 5.76
C VAL A 19 5.56 -1.24 5.91
N SER A 20 6.38 -1.55 6.91
CA SER A 20 7.73 -1.01 7.02
C SER A 20 8.75 -2.14 7.15
N SER A 21 9.87 -2.04 6.42
CA SER A 21 11.08 -2.81 6.66
C SER A 21 11.98 -2.05 7.62
N ASP A 22 12.56 -2.75 8.59
CA ASP A 22 13.61 -2.21 9.45
C ASP A 22 13.21 -0.92 10.20
N GLU A 23 11.93 -0.82 10.61
CA GLU A 23 11.37 0.32 11.35
C GLU A 23 12.28 0.74 12.52
N GLY A 24 12.63 2.04 12.59
CA GLY A 24 13.53 2.60 13.59
C GLY A 24 15.02 2.57 13.22
N LYS A 25 15.40 2.00 12.06
CA LYS A 25 16.78 2.04 11.54
C LYS A 25 16.95 3.10 10.44
N SER A 26 18.20 3.45 10.14
CA SER A 26 18.55 4.45 9.11
C SER A 26 18.18 4.03 7.69
N ASP A 27 18.06 2.73 7.44
CA ASP A 27 17.72 2.12 6.15
C ASP A 27 16.26 1.69 6.06
N ALA A 28 15.42 2.10 7.02
CA ALA A 28 14.01 1.78 7.07
C ALA A 28 13.29 2.19 5.78
N ARG A 29 12.34 1.37 5.33
CA ARG A 29 11.53 1.65 4.15
C ARG A 29 10.08 1.37 4.45
N ALA A 30 9.21 2.34 4.21
CA ALA A 30 7.78 2.18 4.40
C ALA A 30 7.02 2.33 3.09
N GLY A 31 6.09 1.42 2.85
CA GLY A 31 5.29 1.35 1.62
C GLY A 31 3.84 1.06 1.94
N TYR A 32 2.95 1.55 1.07
CA TYR A 32 1.52 1.37 1.20
C TYR A 32 0.90 0.79 -0.08
N GLY A 33 -0.28 0.19 0.04
CA GLY A 33 -1.09 -0.29 -1.06
C GLY A 33 -2.59 -0.14 -0.79
N ILE A 34 -3.38 0.01 -1.86
CA ILE A 34 -4.81 0.43 -1.80
C ILE A 34 -5.68 -0.34 -2.81
N ASP A 35 -6.27 -1.46 -2.44
CA ASP A 35 -7.13 -2.17 -3.39
C ASP A 35 -8.55 -1.59 -3.45
N TRP A 36 -8.91 -1.05 -4.62
CA TRP A 36 -10.25 -0.56 -4.95
C TRP A 36 -11.16 -1.66 -5.54
N GLY A 37 -10.64 -2.88 -5.69
CA GLY A 37 -11.39 -3.96 -6.32
C GLY A 37 -11.60 -3.67 -7.80
N PRO A 38 -12.72 -4.10 -8.41
CA PRO A 38 -12.98 -4.00 -9.86
C PRO A 38 -13.13 -2.56 -10.36
N VAL A 39 -13.02 -1.57 -9.49
CA VAL A 39 -13.03 -0.16 -9.86
C VAL A 39 -11.66 0.22 -10.42
N GLU A 40 -11.65 0.82 -11.61
CA GLU A 40 -10.44 1.30 -12.26
C GLU A 40 -9.83 2.46 -11.45
N SER A 41 -8.84 2.14 -10.59
CA SER A 41 -8.06 3.12 -9.83
C SER A 41 -6.66 3.28 -10.43
N LYS A 42 -6.16 4.53 -10.39
CA LYS A 42 -4.89 4.93 -11.02
C LYS A 42 -3.67 4.75 -10.12
N LYS A 43 -3.80 4.75 -8.79
CA LYS A 43 -2.64 4.59 -7.88
C LYS A 43 -2.95 3.57 -6.83
N ILE A 44 -2.12 2.52 -6.81
CA ILE A 44 -2.46 1.35 -6.01
C ILE A 44 -1.38 0.89 -5.03
N GLY A 45 -0.23 1.56 -5.06
CA GLY A 45 0.77 1.48 -4.01
C GLY A 45 1.96 2.36 -4.31
N ALA A 46 2.58 2.91 -3.27
CA ALA A 46 3.80 3.70 -3.38
C ALA A 46 4.58 3.72 -2.05
N VAL A 47 5.69 4.47 -2.02
CA VAL A 47 6.46 4.73 -0.80
C VAL A 47 5.67 5.68 0.10
N ALA A 48 5.66 5.42 1.41
CA ALA A 48 5.00 6.28 2.38
C ALA A 48 5.70 7.65 2.50
N PHE A 49 4.91 8.70 2.74
CA PHE A 49 5.43 10.05 2.94
C PHE A 49 6.06 10.20 4.32
N GLY A 50 7.19 10.91 4.41
CA GLY A 50 7.86 11.17 5.68
C GLY A 50 8.48 9.92 6.30
N GLU A 51 8.28 9.77 7.60
CA GLU A 51 8.86 8.72 8.44
C GLU A 51 8.59 7.30 7.93
N LYS A 52 9.53 6.40 8.19
CA LYS A 52 9.52 5.04 7.63
C LYS A 52 8.94 4.05 8.64
N THR A 53 7.69 4.29 9.05
CA THR A 53 6.93 3.44 9.97
C THR A 53 5.71 2.80 9.31
N GLU A 54 5.25 1.67 9.85
CA GLU A 54 4.01 1.02 9.41
C GLU A 54 2.80 1.95 9.57
N LEU A 55 2.73 2.70 10.69
CA LEU A 55 1.62 3.61 10.96
C LEU A 55 1.58 4.74 9.92
N ARG A 56 2.73 5.34 9.62
CA ARG A 56 2.86 6.37 8.58
C ARG A 56 2.44 5.85 7.20
N ALA A 57 2.81 4.61 6.87
CA ALA A 57 2.37 3.98 5.63
C ALA A 57 0.85 3.82 5.56
N LEU A 58 0.21 3.38 6.65
CA LEU A 58 -1.24 3.24 6.72
C LEU A 58 -1.96 4.59 6.63
N LEU A 59 -1.48 5.61 7.33
CA LEU A 59 -2.02 6.97 7.26
C LEU A 59 -1.85 7.56 5.86
N THR A 60 -0.72 7.32 5.21
CA THR A 60 -0.51 7.70 3.81
C THR A 60 -1.54 7.01 2.91
N ALA A 61 -1.79 5.71 3.10
CA ALA A 61 -2.79 4.96 2.33
C ALA A 61 -4.19 5.56 2.47
N ILE A 62 -4.59 5.92 3.71
CA ILE A 62 -5.86 6.59 3.98
C ILE A 62 -5.93 7.91 3.22
N TRP A 63 -4.92 8.76 3.37
CA TRP A 63 -4.89 10.08 2.71
C TRP A 63 -5.00 9.96 1.19
N VAL A 64 -4.25 9.04 0.58
CA VAL A 64 -4.30 8.81 -0.87
C VAL A 64 -5.67 8.29 -1.29
N ALA A 65 -6.25 7.31 -0.59
CA ALA A 65 -7.56 6.76 -0.94
C ALA A 65 -8.66 7.84 -0.90
N ILE A 66 -8.64 8.70 0.12
CA ILE A 66 -9.59 9.80 0.23
C ILE A 66 -9.38 10.83 -0.89
N LYS A 67 -8.11 11.16 -1.19
CA LYS A 67 -7.79 12.09 -2.28
C LYS A 67 -8.25 11.56 -3.64
N GLU A 68 -8.04 10.27 -3.91
CA GLU A 68 -8.51 9.62 -5.14
C GLU A 68 -10.02 9.61 -5.22
N ALA A 69 -10.73 9.28 -4.14
CA ALA A 69 -12.19 9.36 -4.11
C ALA A 69 -12.69 10.77 -4.44
N SER A 70 -12.04 11.79 -3.87
CA SER A 70 -12.37 13.19 -4.13
C SER A 70 -12.13 13.58 -5.60
N GLU A 71 -10.97 13.20 -6.17
CA GLU A 71 -10.64 13.45 -7.58
C GLU A 71 -11.61 12.75 -8.54
N CYS A 72 -12.06 11.54 -8.19
CA CYS A 72 -13.04 10.75 -8.94
C CYS A 72 -14.50 11.14 -8.66
N LYS A 73 -14.75 12.15 -7.80
CA LYS A 73 -16.09 12.59 -7.39
C LYS A 73 -16.95 11.46 -6.80
N ILE A 74 -16.31 10.51 -6.13
CA ILE A 74 -17.00 9.47 -5.36
C ILE A 74 -17.58 10.16 -4.11
N PRO A 75 -18.89 10.03 -3.83
CA PRO A 75 -19.56 10.79 -2.77
C PRO A 75 -19.22 10.29 -1.36
N SER A 76 -18.78 9.05 -1.22
CA SER A 76 -18.53 8.39 0.06
C SER A 76 -17.72 7.11 -0.16
N ILE A 77 -16.86 6.76 0.80
CA ILE A 77 -16.08 5.51 0.75
C ILE A 77 -15.98 4.86 2.13
N VAL A 78 -15.78 3.54 2.13
CA VAL A 78 -15.42 2.77 3.32
C VAL A 78 -14.00 2.26 3.16
N ILE A 79 -13.10 2.63 4.08
CA ILE A 79 -11.71 2.19 4.10
C ILE A 79 -11.57 1.07 5.13
N ARG A 80 -11.18 -0.11 4.68
CA ARG A 80 -10.94 -1.29 5.52
C ARG A 80 -9.45 -1.50 5.77
N HIS A 81 -9.12 -1.79 7.03
CA HIS A 81 -7.75 -2.10 7.47
C HIS A 81 -7.72 -3.28 8.45
N ARG A 82 -6.52 -3.80 8.71
CA ARG A 82 -6.27 -4.86 9.71
C ARG A 82 -5.30 -4.48 10.83
N SER A 83 -4.66 -3.32 10.73
CA SER A 83 -3.62 -2.93 11.70
C SER A 83 -4.22 -2.54 13.06
N ARG A 84 -3.66 -3.13 14.12
CA ARG A 84 -3.93 -2.76 15.51
C ARG A 84 -3.33 -1.39 15.83
N LYS A 85 -2.13 -1.08 15.32
CA LYS A 85 -1.48 0.23 15.51
C LYS A 85 -2.38 1.36 15.02
N LEU A 86 -2.98 1.19 13.83
CA LEU A 86 -3.91 2.18 13.28
C LEU A 86 -5.19 2.32 14.12
N ASP A 87 -5.79 1.21 14.56
CA ASP A 87 -6.99 1.25 15.41
C ASP A 87 -6.71 1.97 16.75
N GLU A 88 -5.56 1.70 17.36
CA GLU A 88 -5.13 2.40 18.59
C GLU A 88 -4.88 3.89 18.32
N ALA A 89 -4.24 4.24 17.21
CA ALA A 89 -3.94 5.62 16.88
C ALA A 89 -5.19 6.45 16.54
N LEU A 90 -6.19 5.85 15.88
CA LEU A 90 -7.48 6.49 15.61
C LEU A 90 -8.34 6.68 16.87
N LYS A 91 -8.17 5.82 17.89
CA LYS A 91 -8.89 5.89 19.17
C LYS A 91 -8.25 6.82 20.19
N ARG A 92 -6.97 7.17 20.03
CA ARG A 92 -6.29 8.10 20.94
C ARG A 92 -6.97 9.46 20.87
N ASP A 93 -7.57 9.85 21.98
CA ASP A 93 -8.10 11.20 22.16
C ASP A 93 -6.92 12.18 22.19
N ARG A 94 -6.99 13.23 21.36
CA ARG A 94 -5.84 14.13 21.12
C ARG A 94 -5.45 14.97 22.34
N GLY A 95 -6.21 14.92 23.43
CA GLY A 95 -5.91 15.63 24.68
C GLY A 95 -4.60 15.18 25.38
N SER A 96 -3.98 14.08 24.95
CA SER A 96 -2.75 13.55 25.56
C SER A 96 -1.45 13.91 24.81
N LEU A 97 -1.50 14.76 23.79
CA LEU A 97 -0.40 15.01 22.82
C LEU A 97 0.59 16.11 23.20
N GLU A 98 0.44 16.80 24.34
CA GLU A 98 1.30 17.96 24.65
C GLU A 98 2.79 17.63 24.91
N ASN A 99 3.18 16.35 25.00
CA ASN A 99 4.54 15.98 25.44
C ASN A 99 5.32 14.98 24.55
N SER A 100 4.84 14.63 23.36
CA SER A 100 5.62 13.85 22.39
C SER A 100 5.55 14.51 21.02
N LYS A 101 6.70 14.79 20.39
CA LYS A 101 6.75 15.04 18.94
C LYS A 101 6.19 13.80 18.26
N ASP A 102 4.94 13.88 17.84
CA ASP A 102 4.29 12.81 17.09
C ASP A 102 4.56 13.07 15.61
N ASP A 103 5.49 12.31 15.04
CA ASP A 103 5.90 12.46 13.64
C ASP A 103 4.74 12.13 12.66
N ASP A 104 3.60 11.65 13.17
CA ASP A 104 2.37 11.38 12.43
C ASP A 104 1.33 12.52 12.48
N GLU A 105 1.54 13.56 13.29
CA GLU A 105 0.56 14.61 13.56
C GLU A 105 0.08 15.36 12.30
N ASP A 106 0.99 15.60 11.35
CA ASP A 106 0.69 16.30 10.09
C ASP A 106 -0.28 15.50 9.19
N LEU A 107 -0.09 14.18 9.05
CA LEU A 107 -1.01 13.32 8.30
C LEU A 107 -2.34 13.18 9.02
N PHE A 108 -2.31 13.05 10.35
CA PHE A 108 -3.53 13.04 11.15
C PHE A 108 -4.34 14.33 10.98
N ALA A 109 -3.69 15.49 10.97
CA ALA A 109 -4.35 16.78 10.71
C ALA A 109 -4.88 16.86 9.28
N ALA A 110 -4.14 16.37 8.29
CA ALA A 110 -4.56 16.34 6.89
C ALA A 110 -5.79 15.43 6.67
N ILE A 111 -5.78 14.22 7.24
CA ILE A 111 -6.89 13.26 7.13
C ILE A 111 -8.16 13.84 7.76
N GLN A 112 -8.07 14.42 8.96
CA GLN A 112 -9.25 15.02 9.62
C GLN A 112 -9.87 16.16 8.82
N LYS A 113 -9.04 17.03 8.21
CA LYS A 113 -9.54 18.10 7.35
C LYS A 113 -10.37 17.57 6.18
N ILE A 114 -9.98 16.42 5.62
CA ILE A 114 -10.65 15.86 4.44
C ILE A 114 -11.85 14.98 4.83
N ILE A 115 -11.83 14.29 5.97
CA ILE A 115 -13.01 13.57 6.50
C ILE A 115 -14.20 14.53 6.71
N ASN A 116 -13.92 15.80 7.04
CA ASN A 116 -14.97 16.81 7.14
C ASN A 116 -15.59 17.23 5.78
N ILE A 117 -14.96 16.86 4.66
CA ILE A 117 -15.36 17.22 3.29
C ILE A 117 -15.99 16.02 2.57
N LEU A 118 -15.43 14.83 2.77
CA LEU A 118 -15.90 13.58 2.19
C LEU A 118 -16.32 12.61 3.30
N PRO A 119 -17.56 12.10 3.32
CA PRO A 119 -17.96 11.02 4.21
C PRO A 119 -17.08 9.78 4.03
N VAL A 120 -16.29 9.46 5.05
CA VAL A 120 -15.36 8.32 5.06
C VAL A 120 -15.60 7.51 6.33
N SER A 121 -15.87 6.21 6.17
CA SER A 121 -15.85 5.24 7.28
C SER A 121 -14.50 4.53 7.29
N ILE A 122 -13.84 4.43 8.44
CA ILE A 122 -12.59 3.67 8.59
C ILE A 122 -12.86 2.49 9.52
N GLU A 123 -12.74 1.28 8.98
CA GLU A 123 -13.21 0.06 9.64
C GLU A 123 -12.10 -0.98 9.74
N LYS A 124 -11.94 -1.54 10.94
CA LYS A 124 -11.10 -2.71 11.15
C LYS A 124 -11.85 -3.97 10.76
N THR A 125 -11.22 -4.85 9.98
CA THR A 125 -11.79 -6.14 9.58
C THR A 125 -10.76 -7.26 9.61
N ASN A 126 -11.25 -8.50 9.75
CA ASN A 126 -10.44 -9.73 9.74
C ASN A 126 -10.50 -10.47 8.39
N ALA A 127 -11.06 -9.86 7.34
CA ALA A 127 -11.15 -10.47 6.01
C ALA A 127 -9.77 -10.54 5.31
N ILE A 128 -8.93 -11.50 5.71
CA ILE A 128 -7.50 -11.58 5.32
C ILE A 128 -7.29 -11.54 3.81
N ARG A 129 -8.05 -12.33 3.04
CA ARG A 129 -7.85 -12.51 1.58
C ARG A 129 -8.03 -11.22 0.78
N MET A 130 -8.84 -10.30 1.28
CA MET A 130 -9.11 -9.03 0.59
C MET A 130 -7.93 -8.06 0.62
N PHE A 131 -6.93 -8.32 1.48
CA PHE A 131 -5.74 -7.49 1.59
C PHE A 131 -4.60 -7.98 0.71
N ASP A 132 -4.71 -9.10 0.00
CA ASP A 132 -3.58 -9.72 -0.68
C ASP A 132 -2.97 -8.79 -1.75
N VAL A 133 -3.80 -8.14 -2.56
CA VAL A 133 -3.38 -7.18 -3.58
C VAL A 133 -2.74 -5.95 -2.94
N ALA A 134 -3.41 -5.33 -1.96
CA ALA A 134 -2.88 -4.16 -1.25
C ALA A 134 -1.54 -4.47 -0.55
N ALA A 135 -1.43 -5.63 0.09
CA ALA A 135 -0.22 -6.09 0.77
C ALA A 135 0.92 -6.35 -0.22
N GLN A 136 0.63 -7.00 -1.35
CA GLN A 136 1.63 -7.23 -2.40
C GLN A 136 2.18 -5.91 -2.94
N ARG A 137 1.31 -4.91 -3.17
CA ARG A 137 1.68 -3.58 -3.67
C ARG A 137 2.55 -2.80 -2.69
N ALA A 138 2.15 -2.79 -1.42
CA ALA A 138 2.90 -2.13 -0.35
C ALA A 138 4.31 -2.72 -0.23
N ARG A 139 4.42 -4.05 -0.21
CA ARG A 139 5.69 -4.78 -0.08
C ARG A 139 6.62 -4.62 -1.28
N ARG A 140 6.08 -4.69 -2.50
CA ARG A 140 6.87 -4.51 -3.73
C ARG A 140 7.55 -3.16 -3.76
N THR A 141 6.84 -2.11 -3.35
CA THR A 141 7.37 -0.75 -3.36
C THR A 141 8.62 -0.58 -2.50
N ILE A 142 8.74 -1.34 -1.41
CA ILE A 142 9.91 -1.28 -0.52
C ILE A 142 10.94 -2.38 -0.77
N GLY A 143 10.72 -3.23 -1.77
CA GLY A 143 11.62 -4.35 -2.09
C GLY A 143 11.48 -5.56 -1.17
N GLN A 144 10.41 -5.65 -0.37
CA GLN A 144 10.10 -6.82 0.46
C GLN A 144 9.28 -7.86 -0.32
N HIS A 145 9.78 -8.35 -1.45
CA HIS A 145 9.14 -9.44 -2.19
C HIS A 145 9.83 -10.78 -1.87
N SER A 146 9.05 -11.78 -1.47
CA SER A 146 9.54 -13.16 -1.35
C SER A 146 9.91 -13.67 -2.74
N THR A 147 10.95 -14.51 -2.86
CA THR A 147 11.43 -15.12 -4.12
C THR A 147 10.40 -16.02 -4.81
N ALA A 148 9.22 -16.19 -4.22
CA ALA A 148 8.02 -16.75 -4.82
C ALA A 148 6.83 -15.84 -4.46
N CYS A 149 6.56 -14.81 -5.26
CA CYS A 149 5.30 -14.08 -5.14
C CYS A 149 4.24 -14.78 -5.97
N ASN A 150 3.10 -15.11 -5.34
CA ASN A 150 1.90 -15.54 -6.07
C ASN A 150 1.58 -14.50 -7.16
N PRO A 151 1.32 -14.91 -8.40
CA PRO A 151 0.91 -14.00 -9.47
C PRO A 151 -0.36 -13.26 -9.05
N TYR A 152 -0.53 -12.02 -9.51
CA TYR A 152 -1.81 -11.31 -9.36
C TYR A 152 -2.91 -12.15 -10.01
N THR A 153 -3.74 -12.81 -9.22
CA THR A 153 -5.00 -13.41 -9.71
C THR A 153 -6.09 -12.33 -9.75
N ASN A 154 -5.76 -11.15 -10.29
CA ASN A 154 -6.73 -10.07 -10.46
C ASN A 154 -7.07 -9.95 -11.95
N HIS A 155 -8.27 -10.43 -12.30
CA HIS A 155 -8.82 -10.41 -13.66
C HIS A 155 -8.93 -9.00 -14.26
N GLN A 156 -8.78 -7.92 -13.47
CA GLN A 156 -8.77 -6.54 -13.96
C GLN A 156 -7.61 -6.20 -14.90
N PHE A 157 -6.53 -6.99 -14.91
CA PHE A 157 -5.39 -6.80 -15.81
C PHE A 157 -5.45 -7.74 -17.03
N GLU A 158 -6.55 -8.46 -17.24
CA GLU A 158 -6.76 -9.30 -18.43
C GLU A 158 -7.00 -8.48 -19.71
N GLU A 159 -7.22 -7.17 -19.61
CA GLU A 159 -7.25 -6.23 -20.75
C GLU A 159 -5.85 -5.90 -21.29
N GLY A 160 -5.06 -6.93 -21.58
CA GLY A 160 -3.88 -6.83 -22.45
C GLY A 160 -2.57 -6.36 -21.83
N TYR A 161 -2.52 -6.03 -20.54
CA TYR A 161 -1.28 -5.64 -19.85
C TYR A 161 -0.77 -6.73 -18.92
N ARG A 162 0.35 -7.38 -19.27
CA ARG A 162 1.05 -8.33 -18.38
C ARG A 162 1.90 -7.57 -17.36
N ILE A 163 1.71 -7.86 -16.09
CA ILE A 163 2.60 -7.36 -15.02
C ILE A 163 3.91 -8.14 -15.09
N VAL A 164 5.02 -7.39 -15.15
CA VAL A 164 6.38 -7.94 -15.24
C VAL A 164 7.12 -7.52 -13.99
N ASP A 165 7.63 -8.50 -13.24
CA ASP A 165 8.43 -8.22 -12.06
C ASP A 165 9.90 -8.11 -12.48
N ILE A 166 10.49 -6.91 -12.34
CA ILE A 166 11.91 -6.67 -12.59
C ILE A 166 12.61 -6.53 -11.24
N HIS A 167 13.58 -7.40 -11.00
CA HIS A 167 14.43 -7.39 -9.82
C HIS A 167 15.82 -6.93 -10.22
N GLY A 168 16.39 -5.97 -9.51
CA GLY A 168 17.80 -5.62 -9.59
C GLY A 168 18.48 -5.95 -8.27
N ALA A 169 19.69 -6.50 -8.33
CA ALA A 169 20.56 -6.68 -7.17
C ALA A 169 21.97 -6.26 -7.55
N CYS A 170 22.63 -5.49 -6.69
CA CYS A 170 24.02 -5.09 -6.89
C CYS A 170 24.81 -5.34 -5.62
N ASN A 171 26.09 -5.69 -5.76
CA ASN A 171 27.03 -5.72 -4.64
C ASN A 171 27.77 -4.38 -4.54
N ASP A 172 27.02 -3.34 -4.15
CA ASP A 172 27.54 -1.98 -4.03
C ASP A 172 28.66 -1.90 -2.98
N GLY A 173 29.69 -1.08 -3.22
CA GLY A 173 30.82 -0.87 -2.30
C GLY A 173 32.01 -1.80 -2.48
N SER A 174 32.00 -2.68 -3.48
CA SER A 174 33.16 -3.51 -3.87
C SER A 174 33.86 -2.93 -5.11
N PRO A 175 35.20 -3.04 -5.25
CA PRO A 175 35.94 -2.56 -6.42
C PRO A 175 35.51 -3.18 -7.76
N ASN A 176 34.78 -4.30 -7.71
CA ASN A 176 34.20 -5.02 -8.84
C ASN A 176 32.70 -5.28 -8.63
N ALA A 177 31.97 -4.26 -8.16
CA ALA A 177 30.54 -4.35 -7.95
C ALA A 177 29.84 -4.85 -9.23
N ARG A 178 29.09 -5.95 -9.11
CA ARG A 178 28.29 -6.51 -10.20
C ARG A 178 26.83 -6.28 -9.89
N ALA A 179 26.14 -5.71 -10.86
CA ALA A 179 24.69 -5.63 -10.87
C ALA A 179 24.13 -6.79 -11.71
N GLY A 180 23.17 -7.51 -11.15
CA GLY A 180 22.34 -8.48 -11.85
C GLY A 180 20.90 -8.00 -11.86
N TYR A 181 20.14 -8.43 -12.86
CA TYR A 181 18.69 -8.28 -12.83
C TYR A 181 18.00 -9.57 -13.24
N GLY A 182 16.79 -9.77 -12.74
CA GLY A 182 15.90 -10.88 -13.08
C GLY A 182 14.56 -10.32 -13.53
N VAL A 183 13.96 -10.92 -14.55
CA VAL A 183 12.64 -10.54 -15.04
C VAL A 183 11.72 -11.74 -14.94
N TYR A 184 10.62 -11.61 -14.20
CA TYR A 184 9.62 -12.65 -14.01
C TYR A 184 8.31 -12.28 -14.69
N TRP A 185 7.81 -13.21 -15.51
CA TRP A 185 6.66 -13.05 -16.40
C TRP A 185 5.46 -13.93 -16.01
N GLY A 186 5.46 -14.54 -14.82
CA GLY A 186 4.43 -15.51 -14.39
C GLY A 186 4.74 -16.97 -14.77
N GLU A 187 3.99 -17.92 -14.22
CA GLU A 187 4.12 -19.35 -14.56
C GLU A 187 3.80 -19.59 -16.05
N GLY A 188 4.69 -20.29 -16.76
CA GLY A 188 4.50 -20.69 -18.16
C GLY A 188 5.39 -19.98 -19.19
N ASN A 189 6.18 -18.97 -18.80
CA ASN A 189 7.15 -18.32 -19.69
C ASN A 189 8.58 -18.58 -19.22
N LEU A 190 9.39 -19.19 -20.08
CA LEU A 190 10.80 -19.57 -19.83
C LEU A 190 11.66 -18.34 -19.47
N PHE A 191 12.49 -18.51 -18.44
CA PHE A 191 13.43 -17.52 -17.92
C PHE A 191 14.44 -17.06 -18.97
N HIS A 192 14.60 -15.74 -19.15
CA HIS A 192 15.81 -15.16 -19.73
C HIS A 192 16.50 -14.32 -18.66
N VAL A 193 17.56 -14.88 -18.07
CA VAL A 193 18.52 -14.11 -17.26
C VAL A 193 19.52 -13.50 -18.23
N VAL A 194 19.56 -12.17 -18.31
CA VAL A 194 20.61 -11.45 -19.04
C VAL A 194 21.53 -10.83 -18.00
N SER A 195 22.76 -11.34 -17.90
CA SER A 195 23.82 -10.70 -17.13
C SER A 195 24.48 -9.65 -18.00
N LEU A 196 24.32 -8.37 -17.68
CA LEU A 196 25.12 -7.30 -18.26
C LEU A 196 26.35 -7.11 -17.36
N SER A 197 27.53 -7.49 -17.88
CA SER A 197 28.81 -7.09 -17.30
C SER A 197 29.22 -5.77 -17.98
N PHE A 198 29.36 -4.70 -17.20
CA PHE A 198 30.02 -3.46 -17.63
C PHE A 198 31.50 -3.49 -17.26
#